data_AF-A0A7J4LB10-F1
#
_entry.id   AF-A0A7J4LB10-F1
#
_cell.length_a   1.000
_cell.length_b   1.000
_cell.length_c   1.000
_cell.angle_alpha   90.00
_cell.angle_beta   90.00
_cell.angle_gamma   90.00
#
_symmetry.space_group_name_H-M   'P 1'
#
loop_
_entity.id
_entity.type
_entity.pdbx_description
1 polymer ?
#
loop_
_entity_poly.entity_id
_entity_poly.type
_entity_poly.pdbx_seq_one_letter_code
_entity_poly.pdbx_strand_id
1 'polypeptide(L)' 'MKIIRDPIHKNIHVSDICIRFIDTPEIQRLRRIKQLGLTYLAYPGATHTRFEHSL' A
#
# COMPACT_ATOMS: atom_id res chain seq x y z
N MET A 1 16.74 -7.89 -2.40
CA MET A 1 15.42 -8.04 -3.07
C MET A 1 14.42 -8.68 -2.12
N LYS A 2 13.24 -8.08 -1.95
CA LYS A 2 12.17 -8.59 -1.06
C LYS A 2 10.92 -8.88 -1.88
N ILE A 3 10.15 -9.88 -1.46
CA ILE A 3 8.86 -10.21 -2.06
C ILE A 3 7.75 -9.67 -1.15
N ILE A 4 6.84 -8.88 -1.73
CA ILE A 4 5.61 -8.44 -1.07
C ILE A 4 4.43 -9.17 -1.69
N ARG A 5 3.55 -9.72 -0.85
CA ARG A 5 2.31 -10.36 -1.30
C ARG A 5 1.20 -9.32 -1.42
N ASP A 6 0.64 -9.21 -2.62
CA ASP A 6 -0.45 -8.30 -2.97
C ASP A 6 -1.63 -9.11 -3.55
N PRO A 7 -2.89 -8.84 -3.16
CA PRO A 7 -4.04 -9.58 -3.67
C PRO A 7 -4.31 -9.41 -5.18
N ILE A 8 -3.83 -8.33 -5.81
CA ILE A 8 -4.04 -8.03 -7.23
C ILE A 8 -2.88 -8.58 -8.07
N HIS A 9 -1.65 -8.30 -7.65
CA HIS A 9 -0.42 -8.61 -8.37
C HIS A 9 0.31 -9.88 -7.89
N LYS A 10 -0.21 -10.55 -6.84
CA LYS A 10 0.36 -11.74 -6.20
C LYS A 10 1.72 -11.45 -5.56
N ASN A 11 2.83 -11.69 -6.25
CA ASN A 11 4.18 -11.50 -5.71
C ASN A 11 4.85 -10.32 -6.40
N ILE A 12 4.93 -9.18 -5.70
CA ILE A 12 5.67 -8.00 -6.15
C ILE A 12 7.13 -8.15 -5.70
N HIS A 13 8.06 -8.08 -6.66
CA HIS A 13 9.49 -8.13 -6.40
C HIS A 13 10.02 -6.71 -6.25
N VAL A 14 10.53 -6.40 -5.06
CA VAL A 14 10.97 -5.05 -4.70
C VAL A 14 12.49 -5.03 -4.56
N SER A 15 13.12 -4.09 -5.27
CA SER A 15 14.56 -3.84 -5.20
C SER A 15 14.95 -3.20 -3.86
N ASP A 16 16.21 -3.33 -3.46
CA ASP A 16 16.67 -2.84 -2.15
C ASP A 16 16.60 -1.30 -2.05
N ILE A 17 16.74 -0.58 -3.18
CA ILE A 17 16.54 0.87 -3.19
C ILE A 17 15.08 1.24 -2.92
N CYS A 18 14.12 0.54 -3.53
CA CYS A 18 12.70 0.78 -3.29
C CYS A 18 12.31 0.47 -1.85
N ILE A 19 12.88 -0.59 -1.24
CA ILE A 19 12.65 -0.92 0.18
C ILE A 19 13.06 0.26 1.07
N ARG A 20 14.22 0.88 0.83
CA ARG A 20 14.66 2.05 1.61
C ARG A 20 13.68 3.22 1.54
N PHE A 21 13.05 3.45 0.39
CA PHE A 21 12.00 4.47 0.25
C PHE A 21 10.70 4.04 0.93
N ILE A 22 10.29 2.78 0.76
CA ILE A 22 9.08 2.25 1.38
C ILE A 22 9.15 2.39 2.90
N ASP A 23 10.32 2.17 3.51
CA ASP A 23 10.52 2.20 4.95
C ASP A 23 10.64 3.63 5.53
N THR A 24 10.57 4.70 4.71
CA THR A 24 10.58 6.07 5.24
C THR A 24 9.24 6.47 5.88
N PRO A 25 9.24 7.37 6.87
CA PRO A 25 8.01 7.86 7.50
C PRO A 25 7.00 8.45 6.51
N GLU A 26 7.48 9.10 5.43
CA GLU A 26 6.64 9.74 4.41
C GLU A 26 5.84 8.73 3.61
N ILE A 27 6.45 7.59 3.23
CA ILE A 27 5.75 6.52 2.53
C ILE A 27 4.89 5.71 3.49
N GLN A 28 5.39 5.38 4.69
CA GLN A 28 4.60 4.66 5.71
C GLN A 28 3.35 5.45 6.15
N ARG A 29 3.35 6.79 6.05
CA ARG A 29 2.17 7.63 6.28
C ARG A 29 0.98 7.22 5.41
N LEU A 30 1.21 6.74 4.18
CA LEU A 30 0.16 6.38 3.24
C LEU A 30 -0.75 5.26 3.78
N ARG A 31 -0.29 4.46 4.75
CA ARG A 31 -1.09 3.42 5.42
C ARG A 31 -2.30 3.98 6.19
N ARG A 32 -2.28 5.28 6.50
CA ARG A 32 -3.36 5.96 7.23
C ARG A 32 -4.30 6.74 6.30
N ILE A 33 -4.06 6.73 4.99
CA ILE A 33 -4.85 7.47 4.01
C ILE A 33 -5.65 6.47 3.18
N LYS A 34 -6.96 6.41 3.40
CA LYS A 34 -7.86 5.57 2.59
C LYS A 34 -7.81 6.00 1.12
N GLN A 35 -7.73 5.03 0.21
CA GLN A 35 -7.68 5.29 -1.22
C GLN A 35 -8.93 6.06 -1.69
N LEU A 36 -10.10 5.66 -1.17
CA LEU A 36 -11.41 6.18 -1.57
C LEU A 36 -12.08 7.05 -0.49
N GLY A 37 -11.32 7.63 0.45
CA GLY A 37 -11.87 8.52 1.48
C GLY A 37 -12.92 7.84 2.36
N LEU A 38 -14.11 8.44 2.48
CA LEU A 38 -15.22 7.94 3.31
C LEU A 38 -16.05 6.84 2.64
N THR A 39 -15.71 6.42 1.42
CA THR A 39 -16.45 5.38 0.67
C THR A 39 -16.60 4.08 1.45
N TYR A 40 -15.69 3.76 2.36
CA TYR A 40 -15.79 2.58 3.23
C TYR A 40 -17.05 2.55 4.13
N LEU A 41 -17.69 3.71 4.35
CA LEU A 41 -18.94 3.80 5.10
C LEU A 41 -20.15 3.27 4.30
N ALA A 42 -20.09 3.32 2.96
CA ALA A 42 -21.12 2.78 2.08
C ALA A 42 -20.73 1.40 1.50
N TYR A 43 -19.42 1.19 1.28
CA TYR A 43 -18.86 -0.04 0.74
C TYR A 43 -17.84 -0.61 1.73
N PRO A 44 -18.24 -1.53 2.64
CA PRO A 44 -17.37 -2.03 3.71
C PRO A 44 -16.06 -2.68 3.24
N GLY A 45 -15.99 -3.13 1.97
CA GLY A 45 -14.76 -3.66 1.36
C GLY A 45 -13.76 -2.60 0.87
N ALA A 46 -14.15 -1.32 0.81
CA ALA A 46 -13.29 -0.22 0.38
C ALA A 46 -12.29 0.22 1.49
N THR A 47 -11.63 -0.74 2.12
CA THR A 47 -10.74 -0.52 3.27
C THR A 47 -9.30 -0.19 2.85
N HIS A 48 -8.96 -0.41 1.59
CA HIS A 48 -7.63 -0.22 1.03
C HIS A 48 -7.14 1.23 1.17
N THR A 49 -5.83 1.38 1.30
CA THR A 49 -5.11 2.62 1.56
C THR A 49 -4.23 2.99 0.38
N ARG A 50 -3.74 4.22 0.38
CA ARG A 50 -2.80 4.73 -0.62
C ARG A 50 -1.47 3.98 -0.59
N PHE A 51 -1.12 3.31 0.52
CA PHE A 51 0.14 2.60 0.64
C PHE A 51 0.22 1.41 -0.30
N GLU A 52 -0.67 0.43 -0.17
CA GLU A 52 -0.66 -0.76 -1.01
C GLU A 52 -0.90 -0.45 -2.48
N HIS A 53 -1.63 0.62 -2.79
CA HIS A 53 -1.82 1.07 -4.16
C HIS A 53 -0.57 1.75 -4.77
N SER A 54 0.38 2.18 -3.95
CA SER A 54 1.64 2.79 -4.42
C SER A 54 2.77 1.77 -4.60
N LEU A 55 2.57 0.52 -4.17
CA LEU A 55 3.52 -0.59 -4.32
C LEU A 55 3.49 -1.15 -5.74
#